data_AF-A0A1V3TM42-F1
#
_entry.id   AF-A0A1V3TM42-F1
#
_cell.length_a   1.000
_cell.length_b   1.000
_cell.length_c   1.000
_cell.angle_alpha   90.00
_cell.angle_beta   90.00
_cell.angle_gamma   90.00
#
_symmetry.space_group_name_H-M   'P 1'
#
loop_
_entity.id
_entity.type
_entity.pdbx_description
1 polymer ?
#
loop_
_entity_poly.entity_id
_entity_poly.type
_entity_poly.pdbx_seq_one_letter_code
_entity_poly.pdbx_strand_id
1 'polypeptide(L)' 'MKVKAAKGVRVPCEEQPYNYITDDVAVEVVDSLYYQRRIVDGDLVIVEEQAVEFAEKSAKGGK' A
#
# COMPACT_ATOMS: atom_id res chain seq x y z
N MET A 1 -3.56 2.57 5.62
CA MET A 1 -2.80 2.57 4.35
C MET A 1 -2.61 1.12 3.91
N LYS A 2 -2.87 0.81 2.63
CA LYS A 2 -2.70 -0.55 2.09
C LYS A 2 -1.31 -0.68 1.48
N VAL A 3 -0.52 -1.65 1.92
CA VAL A 3 0.87 -1.85 1.51
C VAL A 3 1.18 -3.32 1.25
N LYS A 4 2.19 -3.59 0.44
CA LYS A 4 2.80 -4.93 0.29
C LYS A 4 4.31 -4.81 0.34
N ALA A 5 5.00 -5.89 0.66
CA ALA A 5 6.46 -5.87 0.64
C ALA A 5 7.01 -5.93 -0.80
N ALA A 6 8.23 -5.43 -0.97
CA ALA A 6 9.00 -5.68 -2.17
C ALA A 6 9.27 -7.17 -2.36
N LYS A 7 9.47 -7.59 -3.61
CA LYS A 7 9.60 -9.01 -3.96
C LYS A 7 10.75 -9.69 -3.21
N GLY A 8 10.44 -10.75 -2.46
CA GLY A 8 11.43 -11.48 -1.67
C GLY A 8 11.87 -10.76 -0.38
N VAL A 9 11.23 -9.64 -0.04
CA VAL A 9 11.41 -8.93 1.23
C VAL A 9 10.25 -9.30 2.16
N ARG A 10 10.58 -9.40 3.46
CA ARG A 10 9.59 -9.57 4.53
C ARG A 10 9.75 -8.45 5.54
N VAL A 11 8.68 -7.72 5.80
CA VAL A 11 8.69 -6.58 6.72
C VAL A 11 7.88 -6.95 7.95
N PRO A 12 8.47 -6.95 9.17
CA PRO A 12 7.72 -7.26 10.37
C PRO A 12 6.68 -6.17 10.66
N CYS A 13 5.50 -6.59 11.14
CA CYS A 13 4.47 -5.67 11.61
C CYS A 13 4.91 -4.97 12.90
N GLU A 14 4.64 -3.68 13.00
CA GLU A 14 5.01 -2.82 14.14
C GLU A 14 4.46 -3.34 15.47
N GLU A 15 3.18 -3.72 15.49
CA GLU A 15 2.49 -4.20 16.71
C GLU A 15 2.75 -5.69 17.00
N GLN A 16 3.12 -6.46 15.98
CA GLN A 16 3.27 -7.91 16.04
C GLN A 16 4.52 -8.36 15.27
N PRO A 17 5.70 -8.40 15.91
CA PRO A 17 6.97 -8.64 15.22
C PRO A 17 7.11 -10.05 14.61
N TYR A 18 6.27 -10.99 15.02
CA TYR A 18 6.21 -12.33 14.43
C TYR A 18 5.34 -12.42 13.18
N ASN A 19 4.57 -11.37 12.91
CA ASN A 19 3.74 -11.27 11.71
C ASN A 19 4.48 -10.44 10.67
N TYR A 20 4.47 -10.90 9.42
CA TYR A 20 5.23 -10.30 8.34
C TYR A 20 4.33 -9.90 7.19
N ILE A 21 4.56 -8.69 6.68
CA ILE A 21 4.06 -8.24 5.39
C ILE A 21 5.02 -8.80 4.33
N THR A 22 4.48 -9.51 3.36
CA THR A 22 5.22 -10.13 2.25
C THR A 22 4.76 -9.55 0.91
N ASP A 23 5.39 -9.97 -0.19
CA ASP A 23 4.99 -9.55 -1.54
C ASP A 23 3.75 -10.28 -2.08
N ASP A 24 3.25 -11.29 -1.35
CA ASP A 24 2.16 -12.16 -1.77
C ASP A 24 0.77 -11.48 -1.63
N VAL A 25 0.54 -10.82 -0.49
CA VAL A 25 -0.76 -10.22 -0.15
C VAL A 25 -0.58 -8.79 0.36
N ALA A 26 -1.43 -7.88 -0.15
CA ALA A 26 -1.50 -6.52 0.35
C ALA A 26 -2.24 -6.47 1.70
N VAL A 27 -1.63 -5.78 2.67
CA VAL A 27 -2.13 -5.68 4.05
C VAL A 27 -2.47 -4.23 4.36
N GLU A 28 -3.56 -4.02 5.08
CA GLU A 28 -3.91 -2.71 5.63
C GLU A 28 -3.17 -2.47 6.94
N VAL A 29 -2.41 -1.38 7.01
CA VAL A 29 -1.63 -0.96 8.16
C VAL A 29 -1.99 0.47 8.58
N VAL A 30 -1.73 0.79 9.84
CA VAL A 30 -1.81 2.16 10.34
C VAL A 30 -0.73 3.01 9.67
N ASP A 31 -1.06 4.26 9.34
CA ASP A 31 -0.06 5.23 8.84
C ASP A 31 0.85 5.69 9.99
N SER A 32 1.85 4.85 10.29
CA SER A 32 2.87 5.11 11.31
C SER A 32 4.20 5.45 10.66
N LEU A 33 5.05 6.17 11.40
CA LEU A 33 6.39 6.52 10.96
C LEU A 33 7.23 5.28 10.62
N TYR A 34 6.99 4.16 11.30
CA TYR A 34 7.66 2.89 10.99
C TYR A 34 7.40 2.46 9.55
N TYR A 35 6.14 2.40 9.12
CA TYR A 35 5.78 1.98 7.77
C TYR A 35 6.17 3.02 6.72
N GLN A 36 6.07 4.32 7.02
CA GLN A 36 6.54 5.37 6.14
C GLN A 36 8.05 5.25 5.83
N ARG A 37 8.87 4.94 6.84
CA ARG A 37 10.31 4.69 6.63
C ARG A 37 10.56 3.48 5.73
N ARG A 38 9.85 2.37 5.98
CA ARG A 38 9.94 1.16 5.14
C ARG A 38 9.55 1.42 3.68
N ILE A 39 8.62 2.34 3.45
CA ILE A 39 8.25 2.77 2.10
C ILE A 39 9.40 3.57 1.46
N VAL A 40 10.02 4.48 2.20
CA VAL A 40 11.16 5.28 1.71
C VAL A 40 12.40 4.42 1.43
N ASP A 41 12.67 3.41 2.26
CA ASP A 41 13.73 2.42 2.03
C ASP A 41 13.45 1.49 0.84
N GLY A 42 12.19 1.44 0.36
CA GLY A 42 11.75 0.55 -0.71
C GLY A 42 11.45 -0.88 -0.26
N ASP A 43 11.42 -1.14 1.05
CA ASP A 43 10.98 -2.41 1.63
C ASP A 43 9.47 -2.65 1.44
N LEU A 44 8.68 -1.57 1.50
CA LEU A 44 7.23 -1.57 1.30
C LEU A 44 6.84 -0.71 0.11
N VAL A 45 5.80 -1.13 -0.58
CA VAL A 45 5.15 -0.36 -1.64
C VAL A 45 3.68 -0.17 -1.30
N ILE A 46 3.21 1.08 -1.45
CA ILE A 46 1.80 1.42 -1.27
C ILE A 46 1.02 0.75 -2.40
N VAL A 47 0.05 -0.07 -2.03
CA VAL A 47 -0.91 -0.64 -2.95
C VAL A 47 -2.07 0.32 -2.95
N GLU A 48 -2.01 1.32 -3.82
CA GLU A 48 -3.21 2.03 -4.20
C GLU A 48 -4.10 1.00 -4.90
N GLU A 49 -5.13 0.54 -4.19
CA GLU A 49 -6.27 -0.08 -4.84
C GLU A 49 -6.75 1.02 -5.78
N GLN A 50 -6.36 0.91 -7.06
CA GLN A 50 -6.74 1.89 -8.05
C GLN A 50 -8.24 2.05 -7.89
N ALA A 51 -8.66 3.24 -7.49
CA ALA A 51 -9.96 3.76 -7.81
C ALA A 51 -10.00 3.94 -9.33
N VAL A 52 -9.90 2.84 -10.09
CA VAL A 52 -10.33 2.74 -11.48
C VAL A 52 -11.85 2.81 -11.50
N GLU A 53 -12.43 3.92 -11.02
CA GLU A 53 -13.77 4.38 -11.37
C GLU A 53 -13.92 5.92 -11.28
N PHE A 54 -12.92 6.70 -10.86
CA PHE A 54 -13.03 8.18 -10.88
C PHE A 54 -11.90 8.89 -11.63
N ALA A 55 -11.46 8.31 -12.74
CA ALA A 55 -10.86 9.08 -13.81
C ALA A 55 -11.21 8.41 -15.15
N GLU A 56 -11.93 9.13 -16.02
CA GLU A 56 -12.14 8.87 -17.45
C GLU A 56 -13.46 8.22 -17.96
N LYS A 57 -14.60 8.88 -17.66
CA LYS A 57 -15.61 9.33 -18.66
C LYS A 57 -16.67 10.17 -17.94
N SER A 58 -16.76 11.47 -18.14
CA SER A 58 -17.57 12.02 -19.23
C SER A 58 -17.25 13.49 -19.46
N ALA A 59 -16.57 13.81 -20.56
CA ALA A 59 -16.89 15.04 -21.27
C ALA A 59 -18.27 14.87 -21.94
N LYS A 60 -19.11 15.92 -21.84
CA LYS A 60 -20.22 16.35 -22.72
C LYS A 60 -21.65 16.29 -22.16
N GLY A 61 -22.22 17.47 -21.84
CA GLY A 61 -23.65 17.78 -22.01
C GLY A 61 -24.33 18.67 -20.96
N GLY A 62 -24.73 19.90 -21.35
CA GLY A 62 -25.80 20.72 -20.74
C GLY A 62 -25.34 21.69 -19.64
N LYS A 63 -25.59 23.00 -19.70
CA LYS A 63 -26.68 23.77 -20.31
C LYS A 63 -26.18 25.15 -20.74
#